data_AF-A0A7R9HHD8-F1
#
_entry.id   AF-A0A7R9HHD8-F1
#
_cell.length_a   1.000
_cell.length_b   1.000
_cell.length_c   1.000
_cell.angle_alpha   90.00
_cell.angle_beta   90.00
_cell.angle_gamma   90.00
#
_symmetry.space_group_name_H-M   'P 1'
#
loop_
_entity.id
_entity.type
_entity.pdbx_description
1 polymer ?
#
loop_
_entity_poly.entity_id
_entity_poly.type
_entity_poly.pdbx_seq_one_letter_code
_entity_poly.pdbx_strand_id
1 'polypeptide(L)'
;MWSDPCSVVLSQIARRMKLHNLPEFGGLSGGAAIQLAATRGDPLSFQFPFMLSSYRDCNFSMAGLKNKARQHIVRQEHEHGIEGDGIIPGVYDLCASVQWAITSHLCQRLQRAMEFLSMRDMLPLDHRTL
;
A
#
# COMPACT_ATOMS: atom_id res chain seq x y z
N MET A 1 14.48 -5.87 -12.33
CA MET A 1 13.82 -6.92 -11.54
C MET A 1 12.44 -6.41 -11.17
N TRP A 2 11.39 -6.95 -11.78
CA TRP A 2 10.01 -6.58 -11.45
C TRP A 2 9.66 -7.23 -10.12
N SER A 3 9.28 -6.44 -9.11
CA SER A 3 8.85 -6.97 -7.80
C SER A 3 7.47 -7.62 -7.91
N ASP A 4 7.04 -8.31 -6.84
CA ASP A 4 5.69 -8.85 -6.70
C ASP A 4 4.60 -7.82 -7.11
N PRO A 5 3.53 -8.24 -7.82
CA PRO A 5 2.40 -7.37 -8.14
C PRO A 5 1.72 -6.80 -6.89
N CYS A 6 1.13 -5.61 -7.00
CA CYS A 6 0.44 -4.93 -5.89
C CYS A 6 -0.64 -5.81 -5.23
N SER A 7 -1.43 -6.53 -6.02
CA SER A 7 -2.48 -7.44 -5.53
C SER A 7 -1.94 -8.59 -4.68
N VAL A 8 -0.77 -9.13 -5.04
CA VAL A 8 -0.08 -10.18 -4.26
C VAL A 8 0.43 -9.62 -2.95
N VAL A 9 1.04 -8.43 -2.98
CA VAL A 9 1.54 -7.76 -1.77
C VAL A 9 0.41 -7.44 -0.79
N LEU A 10 -0.70 -6.88 -1.27
CA LEU A 10 -1.90 -6.64 -0.45
C LEU A 10 -2.41 -7.93 0.19
N SER A 11 -2.49 -9.02 -0.57
CA SER A 11 -2.92 -10.31 -0.03
C SER A 11 -1.96 -10.86 1.03
N GLN A 12 -0.65 -10.71 0.83
CA GLN A 12 0.36 -11.09 1.83
C GLN A 12 0.25 -10.26 3.12
N ILE A 13 0.01 -8.95 2.99
CA ILE A 13 -0.20 -8.04 4.14
C ILE A 13 -1.49 -8.41 4.89
N ALA A 14 -2.60 -8.62 4.17
CA ALA A 14 -3.89 -9.01 4.75
C ALA A 14 -3.78 -10.31 5.56
N ARG A 15 -3.06 -11.31 5.02
CA ARG A 15 -2.75 -12.56 5.72
C ARG A 15 -1.91 -12.33 6.97
N ARG A 16 -0.88 -11.46 6.91
CA ARG A 16 -0.02 -11.16 8.07
C ARG A 16 -0.74 -10.41 9.18
N MET A 17 -1.71 -9.57 8.84
CA MET A 17 -2.64 -8.91 9.77
C MET A 17 -3.77 -9.83 10.24
N LYS A 18 -3.87 -11.04 9.66
CA LYS A 18 -4.87 -12.06 9.98
C LYS A 18 -6.30 -11.54 9.81
N LEU A 19 -6.54 -10.68 8.82
CA LEU A 19 -7.86 -10.06 8.60
C LEU A 19 -8.99 -11.10 8.48
N HIS A 20 -8.70 -12.29 7.97
CA HIS A 20 -9.66 -13.40 7.87
C HIS A 20 -10.27 -13.85 9.22
N ASN A 21 -9.61 -13.57 10.34
CA ASN A 21 -10.13 -13.87 11.68
C ASN A 21 -11.26 -12.91 12.08
N LEU A 22 -11.39 -11.77 11.41
CA LEU A 22 -12.51 -10.85 11.60
C LEU A 22 -13.68 -11.33 10.73
N PRO A 23 -14.88 -11.54 11.31
CA PRO A 23 -16.02 -12.10 10.60
C PRO A 23 -16.46 -11.24 9.42
N GLU A 24 -16.24 -9.93 9.48
CA GLU A 24 -16.53 -8.97 8.41
C GLU A 24 -15.61 -9.11 7.18
N PHE A 25 -14.45 -9.77 7.29
CA PHE A 25 -13.48 -9.91 6.21
C PHE A 25 -13.22 -11.37 5.78
N GLY A 26 -13.68 -12.37 6.54
CA GLY A 26 -13.39 -13.78 6.30
C GLY A 26 -13.81 -14.31 4.92
N GLY A 27 -14.83 -13.72 4.29
CA GLY A 27 -15.29 -14.07 2.94
C GLY A 27 -14.66 -13.25 1.80
N LEU A 28 -13.80 -12.27 2.11
CA LEU A 28 -13.26 -11.33 1.13
C LEU A 28 -11.85 -11.74 0.66
N SER A 29 -11.49 -11.33 -0.56
CA SER A 29 -10.09 -11.38 -0.99
C SER A 29 -9.24 -10.44 -0.14
N GLY A 30 -7.95 -10.74 0.03
CA GLY A 30 -7.08 -9.94 0.90
C GLY A 30 -7.01 -8.45 0.51
N GLY A 31 -7.05 -8.15 -0.80
CA GLY A 31 -7.13 -6.77 -1.28
C GLY A 31 -8.46 -6.09 -0.92
N ALA A 32 -9.59 -6.78 -1.11
CA ALA A 32 -10.91 -6.25 -0.77
C ALA A 32 -11.07 -6.05 0.74
N ALA A 33 -10.53 -6.97 1.55
CA ALA A 33 -10.50 -6.86 3.01
C ALA A 33 -9.71 -5.62 3.46
N ILE A 34 -8.52 -5.37 2.90
CA ILE A 34 -7.74 -4.16 3.19
C ILE A 34 -8.50 -2.91 2.79
N GLN A 35 -9.09 -2.89 1.59
CA GLN A 35 -9.84 -1.72 1.12
C GLN A 35 -11.02 -1.40 2.05
N LEU A 36 -11.79 -2.41 2.46
CA LEU A 36 -12.91 -2.21 3.37
C LEU A 36 -12.44 -1.76 4.76
N ALA A 37 -11.41 -2.41 5.31
CA ALA A 37 -10.80 -2.04 6.59
C ALA A 37 -10.25 -0.61 6.60
N ALA A 38 -9.63 -0.18 5.49
CA ALA A 38 -9.05 1.15 5.33
C ALA A 38 -10.07 2.28 5.41
N THR A 39 -11.34 2.04 5.03
CA THR A 39 -12.40 3.06 5.14
C THR A 39 -12.67 3.53 6.58
N ARG A 40 -12.22 2.77 7.57
CA ARG A 40 -12.45 3.04 9.00
C ARG A 40 -11.20 3.49 9.74
N GLY A 41 -10.06 3.55 9.07
CA GLY A 41 -8.77 3.88 9.68
C GLY A 41 -8.25 5.25 9.28
N ASP A 42 -7.30 5.76 10.04
CA ASP A 42 -6.54 6.95 9.70
C ASP A 42 -5.35 6.59 8.76
N PRO A 43 -5.32 7.12 7.51
CA PRO A 43 -4.23 6.86 6.57
C PRO A 43 -2.87 7.43 6.98
N LEU A 44 -2.82 8.31 8.00
CA LEU A 44 -1.59 8.95 8.46
C LEU A 44 -1.04 8.35 9.76
N SER A 45 -1.76 7.42 10.40
CA SER A 45 -1.34 6.74 11.64
C SER A 45 -0.03 5.96 11.50
N PHE A 46 0.24 5.36 10.34
CA PHE A 46 1.47 4.62 10.08
C PHE A 46 2.26 5.23 8.93
N GLN A 47 3.48 5.68 9.24
CA GLN A 47 4.36 6.24 8.22
C GLN A 47 4.99 5.16 7.33
N PHE A 48 4.88 5.37 6.03
CA PHE A 48 5.57 4.63 4.99
C PHE A 48 6.55 5.55 4.24
N PRO A 49 7.78 5.10 3.96
CA PRO A 49 8.73 5.89 3.20
C PRO A 49 8.25 6.03 1.75
N PHE A 50 8.53 7.17 1.13
CA PHE A 50 8.37 7.32 -0.32
C PHE A 50 9.30 6.34 -1.03
N MET A 51 8.71 5.33 -1.65
CA MET A 51 9.46 4.27 -2.33
C MET A 51 10.13 4.81 -3.59
N LEU A 52 11.42 4.53 -3.74
CA LEU A 52 12.21 4.81 -4.96
C LEU A 52 12.23 6.31 -5.36
N SER A 53 12.14 7.21 -4.40
CA SER A 53 12.18 8.67 -4.64
C SER A 53 13.49 9.11 -5.31
N SER A 54 14.61 8.46 -4.99
CA SER A 54 15.95 8.74 -5.52
C SER A 54 16.19 8.28 -6.97
N TYR A 55 15.41 7.32 -7.46
CA TYR A 55 15.58 6.79 -8.82
C TYR A 55 14.66 7.53 -9.79
N ARG A 56 15.21 8.15 -10.85
CA ARG A 56 14.47 8.85 -11.91
C ARG A 56 13.94 7.89 -12.98
N ASP A 57 13.36 6.77 -12.56
CA ASP A 57 12.71 5.81 -13.44
C ASP A 57 11.18 5.81 -13.23
N CYS A 58 10.45 5.00 -14.01
CA CYS A 58 9.02 4.77 -13.83
C CYS A 58 8.74 3.37 -13.24
N ASN A 59 9.73 2.74 -12.61
CA ASN A 59 9.63 1.35 -12.14
C ASN A 59 8.82 1.24 -10.85
N PHE A 60 8.04 0.18 -10.70
CA PHE A 60 7.32 -0.10 -9.46
C PHE A 60 8.15 -1.02 -8.56
N SER A 61 8.14 -0.77 -7.24
CA SER A 61 8.66 -1.71 -6.24
C SER A 61 7.78 -1.74 -5.01
N MET A 62 7.29 -2.93 -4.67
CA MET A 62 6.40 -3.16 -3.52
C MET A 62 7.08 -3.86 -2.34
N ALA A 63 8.35 -4.26 -2.50
CA ALA A 63 9.08 -4.98 -1.45
C ALA A 63 9.30 -4.12 -0.19
N GLY A 64 9.60 -2.83 -0.38
CA GLY A 64 9.77 -1.88 0.74
C GLY A 64 8.49 -1.70 1.55
N LEU A 65 7.35 -1.56 0.88
CA LEU A 65 6.02 -1.47 1.50
C LEU A 65 5.72 -2.72 2.35
N LYS A 66 5.90 -3.91 1.77
CA LYS A 66 5.68 -5.19 2.46
C LYS A 66 6.52 -5.32 3.73
N ASN A 67 7.81 -4.99 3.63
CA ASN A 67 8.72 -5.08 4.77
C ASN A 67 8.37 -4.06 5.85
N LYS A 68 8.03 -2.82 5.47
CA LYS A 68 7.64 -1.78 6.42
C LYS A 68 6.31 -2.11 7.12
N ALA A 69 5.33 -2.63 6.38
CA ALA A 69 4.07 -3.10 6.95
C ALA A 69 4.31 -4.22 7.97
N ARG A 70 5.15 -5.21 7.62
CA ARG A 70 5.55 -6.28 8.54
C ARG A 70 6.21 -5.72 9.82
N GLN A 71 7.10 -4.73 9.70
CA GLN A 71 7.74 -4.09 10.86
C GLN A 71 6.71 -3.42 11.77
N HIS A 72 5.74 -2.68 11.20
CA HIS A 72 4.66 -2.06 11.97
C HIS A 72 3.81 -3.10 12.71
N ILE A 73 3.47 -4.21 12.05
CA ILE A 73 2.70 -5.30 12.67
C ILE A 73 3.48 -5.92 13.84
N VAL A 74 4.74 -6.29 13.63
CA VAL A 74 5.58 -6.89 14.68
C VAL A 74 5.74 -5.94 15.88
N ARG A 75 5.93 -4.64 15.61
CA ARG A 75 6.02 -3.62 16.67
C ARG A 75 4.73 -3.55 17.48
N GLN A 76 3.58 -3.49 16.82
CA GLN A 76 2.27 -3.44 17.48
C GLN A 76 1.96 -4.71 18.28
N GLU A 77 2.31 -5.88 17.74
CA GLU A 77 2.17 -7.16 18.46
C GLU A 77 3.01 -7.17 19.73
N HIS A 78 4.27 -6.71 19.66
CA HIS A 78 5.14 -6.62 20.82
C HIS A 78 4.67 -5.58 21.86
N GLU A 79 4.28 -4.38 21.43
CA GLU A 79 3.81 -3.29 22.30
C GLU A 79 2.54 -3.67 23.09
N HIS A 80 1.68 -4.52 22.52
CA HIS A 80 0.39 -4.90 23.11
C HIS A 80 0.35 -6.34 23.63
N GLY A 81 1.49 -7.05 23.62
CA GLY A 81 1.57 -8.44 24.08
C GLY A 81 0.67 -9.41 23.30
N ILE A 82 0.53 -9.19 21.99
CA ILE A 82 -0.32 -10.02 21.13
C ILE A 82 0.43 -11.25 20.68
N GLU A 83 -0.10 -12.41 21.05
CA GLU A 83 0.43 -13.72 20.68
C GLU A 83 -0.53 -14.48 19.75
N GLY A 84 -0.01 -15.48 19.05
CA GLY A 84 -0.80 -16.40 18.22
C GLY A 84 -1.61 -15.69 17.12
N ASP A 85 -2.91 -15.93 17.09
CA ASP A 85 -3.84 -15.45 16.05
C ASP A 85 -4.50 -14.09 16.34
N GLY A 86 -4.02 -13.35 17.34
CA GLY A 86 -4.56 -12.05 17.72
C GLY A 86 -4.39 -10.95 16.66
N ILE A 87 -5.33 -9.99 16.68
CA ILE A 87 -5.40 -8.83 15.78
C ILE A 87 -4.82 -7.60 16.48
N ILE A 88 -3.95 -6.86 15.79
CA ILE A 88 -3.39 -5.61 16.33
C ILE A 88 -4.48 -4.52 16.49
N PRO A 89 -4.42 -3.66 17.51
CA PRO A 89 -5.44 -2.63 17.72
C PRO A 89 -5.51 -1.64 16.55
N GLY A 90 -4.35 -1.28 15.98
CA GLY A 90 -4.24 -0.37 14.82
C GLY A 90 -4.46 -1.03 13.46
N VAL A 91 -5.21 -2.12 13.35
CA VAL A 91 -5.33 -2.87 12.08
C VAL A 91 -5.99 -2.06 10.97
N TYR A 92 -7.04 -1.29 11.28
CA TYR A 92 -7.75 -0.45 10.31
C TYR A 92 -6.87 0.71 9.83
N ASP A 93 -6.20 1.38 10.77
CA ASP A 93 -5.22 2.44 10.52
C ASP A 93 -4.06 1.95 9.64
N LEU A 94 -3.56 0.74 9.91
CA LEU A 94 -2.50 0.15 9.10
C LEU A 94 -3.01 -0.17 7.68
N CYS A 95 -4.25 -0.67 7.54
CA CYS A 95 -4.86 -0.86 6.22
C CYS A 95 -4.98 0.46 5.45
N ALA A 96 -5.47 1.51 6.11
CA ALA A 96 -5.59 2.85 5.52
C ALA A 96 -4.23 3.41 5.10
N SER A 97 -3.23 3.28 5.97
CA SER A 97 -1.87 3.76 5.71
C SER A 97 -1.18 2.98 4.58
N VAL A 98 -1.41 1.67 4.48
CA VAL A 98 -0.92 0.84 3.35
C VAL A 98 -1.57 1.28 2.03
N GLN A 99 -2.89 1.49 2.03
CA GLN A 99 -3.61 1.93 0.83
C GLN A 99 -3.14 3.33 0.39
N TRP A 100 -2.97 4.25 1.34
CA TRP A 100 -2.42 5.58 1.10
C TRP A 100 -1.02 5.52 0.47
N ALA A 101 -0.13 4.68 1.02
CA ALA A 101 1.22 4.53 0.50
C ALA A 101 1.26 4.00 -0.94
N ILE A 102 0.40 3.02 -1.26
CA ILE A 102 0.27 2.48 -2.62
C ILE A 102 -0.26 3.55 -3.58
N THR A 103 -1.35 4.22 -3.21
CA THR A 103 -1.96 5.26 -4.05
C THR A 103 -0.98 6.40 -4.30
N SER A 104 -0.29 6.87 -3.27
CA SER A 104 0.74 7.90 -3.38
C SER A 104 1.86 7.49 -4.34
N HIS A 105 2.30 6.23 -4.28
CA HIS A 105 3.30 5.71 -5.20
C HIS A 105 2.78 5.65 -6.65
N LEU A 106 1.54 5.20 -6.87
CA LEU A 106 0.91 5.19 -8.19
C LEU A 106 0.82 6.61 -8.77
N CYS A 107 0.34 7.58 -8.00
CA CYS A 107 0.26 8.98 -8.41
C CYS A 107 1.64 9.54 -8.79
N GLN A 108 2.67 9.28 -7.98
CA GLN A 108 4.03 9.74 -8.27
C GLN A 108 4.58 9.13 -9.57
N ARG A 109 4.34 7.84 -9.82
CA ARG A 109 4.80 7.19 -11.05
C ARG A 109 4.03 7.66 -12.28
N LEU A 110 2.72 7.86 -12.14
CA LEU A 110 1.90 8.42 -13.20
C LEU A 110 2.35 9.85 -13.54
N GLN A 111 2.58 10.70 -12.54
CA GLN A 111 3.10 12.05 -12.76
C GLN A 111 4.42 12.04 -13.54
N ARG A 112 5.38 11.21 -13.11
CA ARG A 112 6.68 11.07 -13.81
C ARG A 112 6.53 10.59 -15.25
N ALA A 113 5.61 9.66 -15.51
CA ALA A 113 5.32 9.20 -16.86
C ALA A 113 4.72 10.33 -17.72
N MET A 114 3.80 11.12 -17.18
CA MET A 114 3.21 12.28 -17.87
C MET A 114 4.25 13.36 -18.17
N GLU A 115 5.15 13.65 -17.23
CA GLU A 115 6.28 14.55 -17.43
C GLU A 115 7.22 14.04 -18.53
N PHE A 116 7.55 12.74 -18.52
CA PHE A 116 8.37 12.12 -19.56
C PHE A 116 7.74 12.23 -20.95
N LEU A 117 6.45 11.93 -21.07
CA LEU A 117 5.73 12.03 -22.35
C LEU A 117 5.65 13.49 -22.83
N SER A 118 5.48 14.44 -21.92
CA SER A 118 5.49 15.87 -22.22
C SER A 118 6.85 16.34 -22.74
N MET A 119 7.95 15.93 -22.11
CA MET A 119 9.32 16.28 -22.54
C MET A 119 9.71 15.66 -23.89
N ARG A 120 9.06 14.57 -24.30
CA ARG A 120 9.33 13.85 -25.55
C ARG A 120 8.39 14.24 -26.68
N ASP A 121 7.53 15.24 -26.48
CA ASP A 121 6.48 15.65 -27.42
C ASP A 121 5.58 14.48 -27.88
N MET A 122 5.40 13.48 -27.00
CA MET A 122 4.60 12.28 -27.27
C MET A 122 3.12 12.47 -26.91
N LEU A 123 2.75 13.61 -26.32
CA LEU A 123 1.36 13.95 -26.01
C LEU A 123 0.80 14.84 -27.13
N PRO A 124 -0.27 14.42 -27.83
CA PRO A 124 -0.90 15.25 -28.86
C PRO A 124 -1.37 16.59 -28.26
N LEU A 125 -1.01 17.69 -28.92
CA LEU A 125 -1.29 19.04 -28.47
C LEU A 125 -2.80 19.37 -28.50
N ASP A 126 -3.53 18.74 -29.42
CA ASP A 126 -4.91 19.13 -29.75
C ASP A 126 -5.97 18.66 -28.75
N HIS A 127 -5.66 17.70 -27.87
CA HIS A 127 -6.63 17.09 -26.94
C HIS A 127 -6.26 17.23 -25.45
N ARG A 128 -5.36 18.17 -25.09
CA ARG A 128 -5.04 18.41 -23.67
C ARG A 128 -6.21 19.10 -22.98
N THR A 129 -6.89 18.39 -22.09
CA THR A 129 -7.87 18.98 -21.16
C THR A 129 -7.20 19.21 -19.81
N LEU A 130 -7.40 20.41 -19.26
CA LEU A 130 -7.00 20.80 -17.90
C LEU A 130 -8.02 20.25 -16.88
#